data_AF-A0A8X6VE64-F1
#
_entry.id   AF-A0A8X6VE64-F1
#
_cell.length_a   1.000
_cell.length_b   1.000
_cell.length_c   1.000
_cell.angle_alpha   90.00
_cell.angle_beta   90.00
_cell.angle_gamma   90.00
#
_symmetry.space_group_name_H-M   'P 1'
#
loop_
_entity.id
_entity.type
_entity.pdbx_description
1 polymer ?
#
loop_
_entity_poly.entity_id
_entity_poly.type
_entity_poly.pdbx_seq_one_letter_code
_entity_poly.pdbx_strand_id
1 'polypeptide(L)'
;MPRRDGPYIVLYQRSPTTFVVASCDKPDEPLGVYHTSALTPFLNGTETQSPVVPLRKRGRPRKQPLVPRGTAGENAIRSASTPPRRDGLWRCPESNKLTLSKLKRKCGTLRGVVTKQITKLESDILIPDIAVEDLEESFQLLTERGEELKLIDSQIESLIEIDGIEAEFDIVEEYRKKIMRT
;
A
#
# COMPACT_ATOMS: atom_id res chain seq x y z
N MET A 1 -1.66 -4.61 11.43
CA MET A 1 -1.65 -6.08 11.58
C MET A 1 -2.66 -6.44 12.66
N PRO A 2 -3.66 -7.31 12.41
CA PRO A 2 -4.69 -7.61 13.40
C PRO A 2 -4.07 -8.51 14.47
N ARG A 3 -4.00 -8.02 15.70
CA ARG A 3 -3.47 -8.76 16.84
C ARG A 3 -4.60 -9.05 17.82
N ARG A 4 -4.75 -10.35 18.12
CA ARG A 4 -5.32 -11.00 19.33
C ARG A 4 -6.84 -11.09 19.51
N ASP A 5 -7.26 -12.25 20.00
CA ASP A 5 -7.78 -12.45 21.37
C ASP A 5 -7.34 -13.85 21.89
N GLY A 6 -7.54 -14.10 23.19
CA GLY A 6 -7.00 -15.21 23.99
C GLY A 6 -7.40 -16.63 23.56
N PRO A 7 -7.29 -17.65 24.44
CA PRO A 7 -7.40 -19.05 24.02
C PRO A 7 -8.72 -19.31 23.28
N TYR A 8 -8.60 -19.91 22.11
CA TYR A 8 -9.70 -20.17 21.21
C TYR A 8 -9.64 -21.61 20.70
N ILE A 9 -10.79 -22.14 20.31
CA ILE A 9 -10.90 -23.47 19.73
C ILE A 9 -11.38 -23.37 18.29
N VAL A 10 -10.88 -24.25 17.44
CA VAL A 10 -11.34 -24.35 16.05
C VAL A 10 -12.53 -25.29 16.00
N LEU A 11 -13.68 -24.80 15.52
CA LEU A 11 -14.89 -25.59 15.35
C LEU A 11 -14.78 -26.49 14.11
N TYR A 12 -14.58 -25.88 12.95
CA TYR A 12 -14.39 -26.59 11.70
C TYR A 12 -13.63 -25.74 10.68
N GLN A 13 -13.04 -26.42 9.71
CA GLN A 13 -12.33 -25.79 8.61
C GLN A 13 -13.30 -25.39 7.50
N ARG A 14 -13.33 -24.10 7.17
CA ARG A 14 -14.17 -23.57 6.08
C ARG A 14 -13.46 -23.65 4.73
N SER A 15 -12.13 -23.48 4.73
CA SER A 15 -11.25 -23.64 3.57
C SER A 15 -9.83 -23.99 4.03
N PRO A 16 -8.91 -24.40 3.14
CA PRO A 16 -7.54 -24.79 3.52
C PRO A 16 -6.85 -23.79 4.46
N THR A 17 -7.14 -22.50 4.30
CA THR A 17 -6.53 -21.43 5.09
C THR A 17 -7.51 -20.64 5.94
N THR A 18 -8.76 -21.08 6.07
CA THR A 18 -9.80 -20.34 6.81
C THR A 18 -10.58 -21.25 7.75
N PHE A 19 -10.69 -20.84 9.01
CA PHE A 19 -11.32 -21.60 10.08
C PHE A 19 -12.42 -20.81 10.76
N VAL A 20 -13.44 -21.52 11.23
CA VAL A 20 -14.44 -20.97 12.15
C VAL A 20 -13.97 -21.25 13.57
N VAL A 21 -13.93 -20.20 14.38
CA VAL A 21 -13.33 -20.23 15.71
C VAL A 21 -14.38 -19.87 16.75
N ALA A 22 -14.30 -20.50 17.93
CA ALA A 22 -15.11 -20.22 19.10
C ALA A 22 -14.23 -19.97 20.33
N SER A 23 -14.81 -19.38 21.37
CA SER A 23 -14.15 -19.19 22.66
C SER A 23 -14.14 -20.49 23.47
N CYS A 24 -13.13 -20.69 24.34
CA CYS A 24 -13.08 -21.88 25.20
C CYS A 24 -14.29 -21.98 26.16
N ASP A 25 -14.83 -20.84 26.62
CA ASP A 25 -15.95 -20.82 27.56
C ASP A 25 -17.29 -21.24 26.94
N LYS A 26 -17.43 -21.06 25.62
CA LYS A 26 -18.66 -21.33 24.85
C LYS A 26 -18.28 -21.93 23.50
N PRO A 27 -18.06 -23.25 23.43
CA PRO A 27 -17.61 -23.88 22.20
C PRO A 27 -18.66 -23.85 21.10
N ASP A 28 -19.95 -23.80 21.45
CA ASP A 28 -21.05 -23.94 20.48
C ASP A 28 -21.36 -22.65 19.70
N GLU A 29 -20.88 -21.50 20.17
CA GLU A 29 -21.16 -20.20 19.55
C GLU A 29 -19.97 -19.74 18.70
N PRO A 30 -20.13 -19.59 17.36
CA PRO A 30 -19.03 -19.18 16.50
C PRO A 30 -18.68 -17.71 16.74
N LEU A 31 -17.46 -17.45 17.22
CA LEU A 31 -16.92 -16.12 17.44
C LEU A 31 -16.66 -15.40 16.10
N GLY A 32 -16.20 -16.14 15.11
CA GLY A 32 -15.95 -15.59 13.79
C GLY A 32 -15.17 -16.51 12.86
N VAL A 33 -14.94 -16.00 11.65
CA VAL A 33 -14.21 -16.70 10.59
C VAL A 33 -12.86 -16.02 10.41
N TYR A 34 -11.78 -16.82 10.51
CA TYR A 34 -10.41 -16.31 10.54
C TYR A 34 -9.52 -17.06 9.55
N HIS A 35 -8.60 -16.32 8.94
CA HIS A 35 -7.53 -16.90 8.12
C HIS A 35 -6.40 -17.46 8.99
N THR A 36 -5.67 -18.48 8.55
CA THR A 36 -4.53 -19.11 9.26
C THR A 36 -3.53 -18.09 9.79
N SER A 37 -3.18 -17.10 8.98
CA SER A 37 -2.24 -16.05 9.36
C SER A 37 -2.72 -15.13 10.49
N ALA A 38 -4.02 -15.15 10.80
CA ALA A 38 -4.61 -14.42 11.92
C ALA A 38 -4.75 -15.29 13.18
N LEU A 39 -4.48 -16.59 13.09
CA LEU A 39 -4.56 -17.54 14.19
C LEU A 39 -3.16 -17.78 14.77
N THR A 40 -3.02 -17.65 16.08
CA THR A 40 -1.79 -17.98 16.80
C THR A 40 -2.03 -19.25 17.63
N PRO A 41 -1.31 -20.36 17.38
CA PRO A 41 -1.44 -21.56 18.19
C PRO A 41 -1.15 -21.22 19.65
N PHE A 42 -2.08 -21.59 20.53
CA PHE A 42 -1.88 -21.41 21.95
C PHE A 42 -0.98 -22.56 22.46
N LEU A 43 0.29 -22.25 22.73
CA LEU A 43 1.23 -23.18 23.37
C LEU A 43 1.02 -23.04 24.89
N ASN A 44 0.54 -24.10 25.50
CA ASN A 44 0.19 -24.14 26.91
C ASN A 44 1.40 -23.74 27.79
N GLY A 45 1.36 -22.53 28.35
CA GLY A 45 2.27 -22.09 29.40
C GLY A 45 3.09 -20.84 29.07
N THR A 46 2.48 -19.65 29.12
CA THR A 46 2.94 -18.46 29.87
C THR A 46 2.20 -17.19 29.42
N GLU A 47 1.93 -16.34 30.41
CA GLU A 47 1.48 -14.94 30.33
C GLU A 47 0.09 -14.62 29.76
N THR A 48 -0.77 -14.30 30.72
CA THR A 48 -1.95 -13.43 30.68
C THR A 48 -1.83 -12.34 29.62
N GLN A 49 -2.40 -12.57 28.45
CA GLN A 49 -2.61 -11.53 27.45
C GLN A 49 -3.88 -10.78 27.84
N SER A 50 -3.73 -9.63 28.50
CA SER A 50 -4.84 -8.75 28.83
C SER A 50 -5.69 -8.41 27.57
N PRO A 51 -7.02 -8.32 27.71
CA PRO A 51 -7.92 -8.19 26.57
C PRO A 51 -7.70 -6.86 25.86
N VAL A 52 -7.45 -6.95 24.55
CA VAL A 52 -7.22 -5.78 23.71
C VAL A 52 -8.56 -5.25 23.22
N VAL A 53 -8.81 -3.97 23.50
CA VAL A 53 -10.05 -3.22 23.20
C VAL A 53 -10.56 -3.44 21.76
N PRO A 54 -11.89 -3.50 21.52
CA PRO A 54 -12.47 -3.75 20.21
C PRO A 54 -11.96 -2.81 19.10
N LEU A 55 -11.65 -3.40 17.95
CA LEU A 55 -11.23 -2.66 16.76
C LEU A 55 -12.34 -1.72 16.28
N ARG A 56 -12.07 -0.41 16.33
CA ARG A 56 -12.89 0.60 15.65
C ARG A 56 -12.93 0.27 14.16
N LYS A 57 -14.14 0.19 13.58
CA LYS A 57 -14.35 0.01 12.13
C LYS A 57 -13.61 1.12 11.38
N ARG A 58 -12.54 0.77 10.66
CA ARG A 58 -11.86 1.68 9.73
C ARG A 58 -12.58 1.61 8.38
N GLY A 59 -13.03 2.77 7.90
CA GLY A 59 -13.75 2.92 6.63
C GLY A 59 -14.46 4.27 6.57
N ARG A 60 -14.90 4.68 5.36
CA ARG A 60 -15.75 5.87 5.21
C ARG A 60 -17.05 5.63 5.99
N PRO A 61 -17.58 6.64 6.70
CA PRO A 61 -18.90 6.53 7.33
C PRO A 61 -19.91 5.97 6.32
N ARG A 62 -20.68 4.97 6.72
CA ARG A 62 -21.80 4.47 5.92
C ARG A 62 -22.66 5.68 5.56
N LYS A 63 -22.99 5.89 4.28
CA LYS A 63 -23.94 6.93 3.88
C LYS A 63 -25.23 6.67 4.66
N GLN A 64 -25.52 7.53 5.62
CA GLN A 64 -26.81 7.49 6.29
C GLN A 64 -27.88 7.85 5.24
N PRO A 65 -29.01 7.14 5.19
CA PRO A 65 -30.18 7.62 4.46
C PRO A 65 -30.51 9.02 4.98
N LEU A 66 -30.82 9.95 4.08
CA LEU A 66 -31.27 11.29 4.43
C LEU A 66 -32.59 11.17 5.19
N VAL A 67 -32.52 11.25 6.51
CA VAL A 67 -33.70 11.43 7.35
C VAL A 67 -34.12 12.91 7.23
N PRO A 68 -35.41 13.24 7.06
CA PRO A 68 -35.86 14.62 6.98
C PRO A 68 -35.51 15.41 8.25
N ARG A 69 -35.07 16.63 8.00
CA ARG A 69 -34.52 17.63 8.91
C ARG A 69 -35.45 17.93 10.10
N GLY A 70 -34.98 17.62 11.30
CA GLY A 70 -35.46 18.18 12.58
C GLY A 70 -34.34 19.00 13.23
N THR A 71 -34.68 20.20 13.64
CA THR A 71 -33.83 21.33 14.08
C THR A 71 -32.92 21.08 15.29
N ALA A 72 -31.71 21.64 15.24
CA ALA A 72 -31.00 22.40 16.30
C ALA A 72 -29.51 22.03 16.43
N GLY A 73 -28.65 23.05 16.38
CA GLY A 73 -27.26 22.98 16.84
C GLY A 73 -26.19 23.21 15.77
N GLU A 74 -26.11 24.42 15.23
CA GLU A 74 -24.83 24.96 14.77
C GLU A 74 -23.87 25.01 15.96
N ASN A 75 -22.66 24.46 15.77
CA ASN A 75 -21.36 24.83 16.37
C ASN A 75 -20.36 23.74 15.95
N ALA A 76 -19.47 24.01 14.98
CA ALA A 76 -18.04 24.30 15.22
C ALA A 76 -17.29 23.07 15.80
N ILE A 77 -16.23 22.48 15.25
CA ILE A 77 -15.17 22.89 14.32
C ILE A 77 -14.60 21.59 13.72
N ARG A 78 -14.29 21.62 12.41
CA ARG A 78 -13.56 20.55 11.72
C ARG A 78 -12.10 20.54 12.18
N SER A 79 -11.76 19.79 13.21
CA SER A 79 -10.38 19.38 13.48
C SER A 79 -10.08 18.09 12.71
N ALA A 80 -10.04 18.19 11.38
CA ALA A 80 -9.50 17.13 10.54
C ALA A 80 -7.98 17.23 10.54
N SER A 81 -7.34 16.76 11.62
CA SER A 81 -5.91 16.42 11.65
C SER A 81 -5.67 15.15 10.83
N THR A 82 -6.06 15.18 9.56
CA THR A 82 -5.66 14.15 8.60
C THR A 82 -4.24 14.48 8.22
N PRO A 83 -3.24 13.61 8.49
CA PRO A 83 -1.95 13.79 7.88
C PRO A 83 -2.19 13.83 6.37
N PRO A 84 -1.58 14.78 5.63
CA PRO A 84 -1.65 14.71 4.18
C PRO A 84 -1.26 13.30 3.77
N ARG A 85 -2.01 12.71 2.83
CA ARG A 85 -1.57 11.48 2.18
C ARG A 85 -0.11 11.71 1.80
N ARG A 86 0.79 10.83 2.25
CA ARG A 86 2.15 10.78 1.69
C ARG A 86 1.99 10.34 0.24
N ASP A 87 1.58 11.26 -0.61
CA ASP A 87 1.85 11.16 -2.02
C ASP A 87 3.37 11.02 -2.06
N GLY A 88 3.89 9.94 -2.65
CA GLY A 88 5.33 9.63 -2.74
C GLY A 88 6.14 10.64 -3.55
N LEU A 89 5.72 11.90 -3.52
CA LEU A 89 6.39 13.11 -3.94
C LEU A 89 7.33 13.52 -2.79
N TRP A 90 8.30 12.67 -2.50
CA TRP A 90 9.41 13.05 -1.65
C TRP A 90 10.10 14.24 -2.31
N ARG A 91 9.94 15.41 -1.66
CA ARG A 91 10.67 16.67 -1.83
C ARG A 91 11.17 16.98 -3.25
N CYS A 92 10.23 17.22 -4.16
CA CYS A 92 10.51 18.12 -5.27
C CYS A 92 10.22 19.56 -4.84
N PRO A 93 11.02 20.55 -5.29
CA PRO A 93 10.67 21.96 -5.17
C PRO A 93 9.24 22.22 -5.64
N GLU A 94 8.50 23.11 -4.99
CA GLU A 94 7.08 23.42 -5.31
C GLU A 94 6.86 23.62 -6.82
N SER A 95 7.82 24.27 -7.49
CA SER A 95 7.89 24.53 -8.93
C SER A 95 7.95 23.25 -9.79
N ASN A 96 8.57 22.17 -9.28
CA ASN A 96 8.82 20.92 -9.97
C ASN A 96 7.83 19.80 -9.57
N LYS A 97 6.98 20.01 -8.58
CA LYS A 97 5.97 19.03 -8.14
C LYS A 97 4.99 18.65 -9.26
N LEU A 98 4.55 19.63 -10.04
CA LEU A 98 3.61 19.41 -11.15
C LEU A 98 4.27 18.64 -12.30
N THR A 99 5.53 18.95 -12.64
CA THR A 99 6.27 18.27 -13.70
C THR A 99 6.63 16.84 -13.30
N LEU A 100 7.14 16.63 -12.08
CA LEU A 100 7.44 15.31 -11.54
C LEU A 100 6.18 14.42 -11.51
N SER A 101 5.04 14.93 -11.04
CA SER A 101 3.80 14.14 -10.98
C SER A 101 3.31 13.71 -12.37
N LYS A 102 3.47 14.58 -13.39
CA LYS A 102 3.19 14.25 -14.79
C LYS A 102 4.15 13.19 -15.32
N LEU A 103 5.46 13.33 -15.07
CA LEU A 103 6.48 12.38 -15.50
C LEU A 103 6.30 11.01 -14.84
N LYS A 104 6.04 10.96 -13.53
CA LYS A 104 5.72 9.72 -12.80
C LYS A 104 4.49 9.01 -13.36
N ARG A 105 3.43 9.76 -13.72
CA ARG A 105 2.26 9.17 -14.40
C ARG A 105 2.61 8.62 -15.78
N LYS A 106 3.36 9.37 -16.59
CA LYS A 106 3.82 8.93 -17.91
C LYS A 106 4.69 7.66 -17.81
N CYS A 107 5.66 7.63 -16.90
CA CYS A 107 6.49 6.46 -16.59
C CYS A 107 5.62 5.26 -16.22
N GLY A 108 4.64 5.43 -15.31
CA GLY A 108 3.73 4.34 -14.93
C GLY A 108 2.94 3.78 -16.12
N THR A 109 2.44 4.65 -17.00
CA THR A 109 1.74 4.23 -18.23
C THR A 109 2.68 3.50 -19.18
N LEU A 110 3.85 4.07 -19.48
CA LEU A 110 4.83 3.50 -20.41
C LEU A 110 5.38 2.17 -19.92
N ARG A 111 5.72 2.05 -18.64
CA ARG A 111 6.11 0.77 -18.03
C ARG A 111 5.02 -0.28 -18.23
N GLY A 112 3.76 0.09 -18.03
CA GLY A 112 2.62 -0.80 -18.29
C GLY A 112 2.49 -1.21 -19.77
N VAL A 113 2.76 -0.30 -20.70
CA VAL A 113 2.76 -0.59 -22.15
C VAL A 113 3.92 -1.53 -22.51
N VAL A 114 5.14 -1.22 -22.06
CA VAL A 114 6.34 -2.06 -22.25
C VAL A 114 6.11 -3.47 -21.72
N THR A 115 5.55 -3.61 -20.50
CA THR A 115 5.24 -4.93 -19.93
C THR A 115 4.24 -5.70 -20.80
N LYS A 116 3.18 -5.05 -21.27
CA LYS A 116 2.20 -5.70 -22.18
C LYS A 116 2.84 -6.16 -23.48
N GLN A 117 3.75 -5.36 -24.01
CA GLN A 117 4.44 -5.66 -25.26
C GLN A 117 5.44 -6.81 -25.10
N ILE A 118 6.13 -6.88 -23.96
CA ILE A 118 6.94 -8.05 -23.58
C ILE A 118 6.07 -9.30 -23.49
N THR A 119 4.94 -9.25 -22.77
CA THR A 119 4.05 -10.43 -22.66
C THR A 119 3.47 -10.86 -24.01
N LYS A 120 3.26 -9.90 -24.93
CA LYS A 120 2.82 -10.20 -26.30
C LYS A 120 3.93 -10.92 -27.08
N LEU A 121 5.16 -10.41 -27.03
CA LEU A 121 6.31 -11.06 -27.66
C LEU A 121 6.55 -12.47 -27.11
N GLU A 122 6.42 -12.66 -25.80
CA GLU A 122 6.52 -13.98 -25.16
C GLU A 122 5.46 -14.95 -25.70
N SER A 123 4.22 -14.50 -25.94
CA SER A 123 3.20 -15.33 -26.57
C SER A 123 3.44 -15.57 -28.06
N ASP A 124 3.95 -14.56 -28.77
CA ASP A 124 4.21 -14.58 -30.20
C ASP A 124 5.33 -15.58 -30.54
N ILE A 125 6.38 -15.66 -29.70
CA ILE A 125 7.48 -16.65 -29.85
C ILE A 125 6.99 -18.09 -29.70
N LEU A 126 5.87 -18.32 -29.01
CA LEU A 126 5.30 -19.66 -28.82
C LEU A 126 4.45 -20.13 -30.01
N ILE A 127 4.15 -19.25 -30.97
CA ILE A 127 3.38 -19.60 -32.17
C ILE A 127 4.32 -20.20 -33.21
N PRO A 128 4.07 -21.43 -33.70
CA PRO A 128 5.00 -22.16 -34.57
C PRO A 128 5.12 -21.63 -36.00
N ASP A 129 4.26 -20.69 -36.42
CA ASP A 129 4.14 -20.23 -37.82
C ASP A 129 4.01 -18.69 -37.90
N ILE A 130 4.68 -17.98 -36.98
CA ILE A 130 4.65 -16.51 -36.96
C ILE A 130 5.53 -15.92 -38.08
N ALA A 131 5.02 -14.89 -38.73
CA ALA A 131 5.79 -14.12 -39.71
C ALA A 131 6.92 -13.36 -39.00
N VAL A 132 8.15 -13.53 -39.49
CA VAL A 132 9.34 -12.89 -38.93
C VAL A 132 9.22 -11.36 -38.94
N GLU A 133 8.52 -10.82 -39.94
CA GLU A 133 8.26 -9.39 -40.14
C GLU A 133 7.40 -8.80 -39.00
N ASP A 134 6.34 -9.49 -38.58
CA ASP A 134 5.47 -9.06 -37.46
C ASP A 134 6.21 -9.09 -36.11
N LEU A 135 7.11 -10.06 -35.96
CA LEU A 135 7.95 -10.19 -34.78
C LEU A 135 9.01 -9.08 -34.73
N GLU A 136 9.61 -8.74 -35.86
CA GLU A 136 10.59 -7.66 -35.98
C GLU A 136 9.97 -6.28 -35.69
N GLU A 137 8.77 -6.01 -36.22
CA GLU A 137 8.04 -4.78 -35.92
C GLU A 137 7.72 -4.65 -34.41
N SER A 138 7.29 -5.74 -33.78
CA SER A 138 6.97 -5.74 -32.35
C SER A 138 8.20 -5.59 -31.46
N PHE A 139 9.36 -6.12 -31.85
CA PHE A 139 10.66 -5.87 -31.20
C PHE A 139 11.16 -4.45 -31.37
N GLN A 140 11.06 -3.88 -32.58
CA GLN A 140 11.44 -2.51 -32.87
C GLN A 140 10.62 -1.53 -32.01
N LEU A 141 9.29 -1.71 -31.99
CA LEU A 141 8.40 -0.91 -31.17
C LEU A 141 8.67 -1.08 -29.66
N LEU A 142 9.04 -2.28 -29.19
CA LEU A 142 9.42 -2.49 -27.79
C LEU A 142 10.69 -1.69 -27.44
N THR A 143 11.67 -1.68 -28.35
CA THR A 143 12.95 -0.98 -28.16
C THR A 143 12.75 0.52 -28.03
N GLU A 144 11.98 1.11 -28.94
CA GLU A 144 11.61 2.54 -28.91
C GLU A 144 10.92 2.92 -27.59
N ARG A 145 9.94 2.11 -27.17
CA ARG A 145 9.22 2.33 -25.90
C ARG A 145 10.12 2.15 -24.68
N GLY A 146 11.10 1.26 -24.75
CA GLY A 146 12.12 1.07 -23.72
C GLY A 146 13.04 2.29 -23.58
N GLU A 147 13.44 2.90 -24.69
CA GLU A 147 14.24 4.14 -24.69
C GLU A 147 13.46 5.33 -24.15
N GLU A 148 12.19 5.49 -24.55
CA GLU A 148 11.29 6.50 -23.99
C GLU A 148 11.17 6.38 -22.46
N LEU A 149 11.07 5.15 -21.95
CA LEU A 149 10.98 4.89 -20.52
C LEU A 149 12.27 5.30 -19.79
N LYS A 150 13.44 4.91 -20.31
CA LYS A 150 14.75 5.31 -19.76
C LYS A 150 14.89 6.83 -19.68
N LEU A 151 14.48 7.53 -20.74
CA LEU A 151 14.53 8.99 -20.78
C LEU A 151 13.67 9.63 -19.68
N ILE A 152 12.46 9.11 -19.45
CA ILE A 152 11.58 9.62 -18.39
C ILE A 152 12.17 9.32 -17.01
N ASP A 153 12.76 8.14 -16.83
CA ASP A 153 13.38 7.78 -15.55
C ASP A 153 14.56 8.73 -15.22
N SER A 154 15.42 9.04 -16.19
CA SER A 154 16.48 10.06 -16.02
C SER A 154 15.93 11.46 -15.74
N GLN A 155 14.81 11.84 -16.36
CA GLN A 155 14.13 13.10 -16.06
C GLN A 155 13.54 13.12 -14.64
N ILE A 156 13.08 11.99 -14.13
CA ILE A 156 12.57 11.88 -12.75
C ILE A 156 13.73 11.99 -11.75
N GLU A 157 14.85 11.28 -12.01
CA GLU A 157 16.03 11.30 -11.15
C GLU A 157 16.61 12.70 -10.99
N SER A 158 16.76 13.44 -12.11
CA SER A 158 17.26 14.82 -12.07
C SER A 158 16.35 15.81 -11.34
N LEU A 159 15.05 15.49 -11.19
CA LEU A 159 14.10 16.32 -10.45
C LEU A 159 14.04 15.99 -8.95
N ILE A 160 14.63 14.88 -8.52
CA ILE A 160 14.69 14.49 -7.11
C ILE A 160 15.98 15.07 -6.52
N GLU A 161 15.84 16.11 -5.71
CA GLU A 161 16.96 16.70 -4.97
C GLU A 161 17.33 15.82 -3.77
N ILE A 162 18.41 15.05 -3.91
CA ILE A 162 18.95 14.19 -2.84
C ILE A 162 19.74 15.05 -1.83
N ASP A 163 20.44 16.09 -2.30
CA ASP A 163 21.36 16.94 -1.52
C ASP A 163 20.69 17.67 -0.35
N GLY A 164 19.40 18.01 -0.47
CA GLY A 164 18.65 18.60 0.64
C GLY A 164 18.45 17.66 1.82
N ILE A 165 18.45 16.34 1.59
CA ILE A 165 18.33 15.32 2.63
C ILE A 165 19.66 15.16 3.37
N GLU A 166 20.78 15.22 2.65
CA GLU A 166 22.12 15.17 3.26
C GLU A 166 22.35 16.38 4.17
N ALA A 167 22.00 17.58 3.72
CA ALA A 167 22.09 18.78 4.56
C ALA A 167 21.18 18.72 5.80
N GLU A 168 19.94 18.22 5.67
CA GLU A 168 19.06 18.00 6.83
C GLU A 168 19.62 16.95 7.79
N PHE A 169 20.25 15.89 7.28
CA PHE A 169 20.89 14.85 8.08
C PHE A 169 22.07 15.41 8.86
N ASP A 170 22.92 16.22 8.22
CA ASP A 170 24.06 16.88 8.86
C ASP A 170 23.62 17.81 9.99
N ILE A 171 22.56 18.61 9.78
CA ILE A 171 21.98 19.49 10.80
C ILE A 171 21.44 18.67 11.99
N VAL A 172 20.74 17.56 11.73
CA VAL A 172 20.19 16.69 12.77
C VAL A 172 21.30 15.96 13.54
N GLU A 173 22.34 15.50 12.85
CA GLU A 173 23.53 14.93 13.48
C GLU A 173 24.24 15.94 14.37
N GLU A 174 24.41 17.17 13.90
CA GLU A 174 25.04 18.24 14.65
C GLU A 174 24.24 18.57 15.91
N TYR A 175 22.92 18.69 15.79
CA TYR A 175 22.01 18.87 16.92
C TYR A 175 22.10 17.71 17.93
N ARG A 176 22.11 16.47 17.45
CA ARG A 176 22.28 15.27 18.30
C ARG A 176 23.62 15.29 19.02
N LYS A 177 24.72 15.61 18.33
CA LYS A 177 26.07 15.74 18.92
C LYS A 177 26.10 16.83 19.98
N LYS A 178 25.35 17.92 19.79
CA LYS A 178 25.23 19.02 20.76
C LYS A 178 24.49 18.61 22.03
N ILE A 179 23.38 17.86 21.92
CA ILE A 179 22.66 17.31 23.08
C ILE A 179 23.55 16.35 23.87
N MET A 180 24.24 15.44 23.19
CA MET A 180 25.08 14.42 23.84
C MET A 180 26.34 14.98 24.53
N ARG A 181 26.70 16.25 24.25
CA ARG A 181 27.83 16.97 24.89
C ARG A 181 27.42 17.78 26.13
N THR A 182 26.13 17.83 26.45
CA THR A 182 25.58 18.52 27.63
C THR A 182 25.30 17.50 28.74
#